data_AF-A0A356IU07-F1
#
_entry.id   AF-A0A356IU07-F1
#
_cell.length_a   1.000
_cell.length_b   1.000
_cell.length_c   1.000
_cell.angle_alpha   90.00
_cell.angle_beta   90.00
_cell.angle_gamma   90.00
#
_symmetry.space_group_name_H-M   'P 1'
#
loop_
_entity.id
_entity.type
_entity.pdbx_description
1 polymer ?
#
loop_
_entity_poly.entity_id
_entity_poly.type
_entity_poly.pdbx_seq_one_letter_code
_entity_poly.pdbx_strand_id
1 'polypeptide(L)'
;MNNLKSRLLATVMTLCVAVSGCKQVIPEQGLVPGIPWLLGSTLIQLKPFGYEKAEYFVTGTARSYVSSNPLTLDGKWMVEPDEEAEFKTRMVVYRPSDPTKFNGTVIIEWLNVSGGTEASSEWIMAHTELMRSGYAWIGVSAQKSGIDGNGVQ
;
A
#
# COMPACT_ATOMS: atom_id res chain seq x y z
N MET A 1 31.57 51.47 -24.61
CA MET A 1 31.26 50.76 -25.87
C MET A 1 31.60 49.29 -25.66
N ASN A 2 30.55 48.48 -25.45
CA ASN A 2 30.47 47.02 -25.63
C ASN A 2 31.29 46.10 -24.70
N ASN A 3 30.83 44.94 -24.27
CA ASN A 3 29.52 44.39 -23.89
C ASN A 3 29.79 42.94 -23.45
N LEU A 4 29.11 42.49 -22.40
CA LEU A 4 28.58 41.13 -22.28
C LEU A 4 29.57 39.95 -22.21
N LYS A 5 30.07 39.64 -21.01
CA LYS A 5 30.36 38.24 -20.63
C LYS A 5 29.20 37.73 -19.78
N SER A 6 28.32 37.01 -20.46
CA SER A 6 27.13 36.30 -19.97
C SER A 6 27.37 35.61 -18.61
N ARG A 7 26.59 36.02 -17.60
CA ARG A 7 26.41 35.29 -16.33
C ARG A 7 25.39 34.19 -16.59
N LEU A 8 25.82 32.95 -16.78
CA LEU A 8 24.94 31.79 -16.69
C LEU A 8 25.11 31.19 -15.29
N LEU A 9 24.22 31.60 -14.37
CA LEU A 9 24.09 31.03 -13.05
C LEU A 9 23.40 29.66 -13.22
N ALA A 10 24.17 28.59 -13.41
CA ALA A 10 23.65 27.24 -13.32
C ALA A 10 23.55 26.88 -11.82
N THR A 11 22.43 27.23 -11.19
CA THR A 11 22.09 26.71 -9.87
C THR A 11 21.74 25.23 -10.03
N VAL A 12 22.75 24.38 -9.92
CA VAL A 12 22.59 22.94 -9.78
C VAL A 12 21.90 22.71 -8.43
N MET A 13 20.61 22.45 -8.46
CA MET A 13 19.85 21.98 -7.30
C MET A 13 20.29 20.53 -7.06
N THR A 14 21.39 20.35 -6.34
CA THR A 14 21.82 19.05 -5.84
C THR A 14 20.74 18.56 -4.88
N LEU A 15 19.88 17.66 -5.38
CA LEU A 15 19.00 16.87 -4.54
C LEU A 15 19.91 15.92 -3.73
N CYS A 16 20.35 16.37 -2.56
CA CYS A 16 20.94 15.50 -1.56
C CYS A 16 19.85 14.54 -1.08
N VAL A 17 19.70 13.42 -1.78
CA VAL A 17 19.09 12.23 -1.20
C VAL A 17 20.06 11.80 -0.10
N ALA A 18 19.81 12.28 1.12
CA ALA A 18 20.43 11.71 2.29
C ALA A 18 19.95 10.27 2.37
N VAL A 19 20.74 9.35 1.82
CA VAL A 19 20.57 7.92 2.06
C VAL A 19 20.93 7.73 3.52
N SER A 20 19.96 7.94 4.41
CA SER A 20 20.09 7.52 5.80
C SER A 20 20.21 6.00 5.76
N GLY A 21 21.46 5.53 5.80
CA GLY A 21 21.84 4.12 5.87
C GLY A 21 21.48 3.46 7.19
N CYS A 22 20.33 3.79 7.78
CA CYS A 22 19.72 2.86 8.71
C CYS A 22 19.28 1.66 7.86
N LYS A 23 20.00 0.55 7.97
CA LYS A 23 19.43 -0.76 7.61
C LYS A 23 18.17 -0.91 8.43
N GLN A 24 17.03 -0.58 7.85
CA GLN A 24 15.75 -0.81 8.49
C GLN A 24 15.61 -2.32 8.58
N VAL A 25 15.60 -2.84 9.81
CA VAL A 25 15.33 -4.26 10.03
C VAL A 25 13.89 -4.47 9.61
N ILE A 26 13.71 -5.14 8.48
CA ILE A 26 12.38 -5.50 7.97
C ILE A 26 11.91 -6.68 8.82
N PRO A 27 10.84 -6.55 9.60
CA PRO A 27 10.37 -7.64 10.45
C PRO A 27 9.80 -8.78 9.59
N GLU A 28 9.84 -9.99 10.14
CA GLU A 28 9.19 -11.12 9.49
C GLU A 28 7.66 -11.02 9.58
N GLN A 29 7.17 -10.53 10.72
CA GLN A 29 5.76 -10.29 10.99
C GLN A 29 5.62 -9.08 11.92
N GLY A 30 4.51 -8.36 11.84
CA GLY A 30 4.18 -7.24 12.71
C GLY A 30 4.57 -5.88 12.12
N LEU A 31 4.63 -4.88 12.99
CA LEU A 31 4.82 -3.48 12.63
C LEU A 31 6.18 -3.25 11.95
N VAL A 32 6.15 -2.68 10.75
CA VAL A 32 7.32 -2.17 10.05
C VAL A 32 7.64 -0.77 10.60
N PRO A 33 8.80 -0.54 11.24
CA PRO A 33 9.15 0.77 11.76
C PRO A 33 9.30 1.81 10.66
N GLY A 34 8.93 3.05 10.94
CA GLY A 34 9.12 4.18 10.03
C GLY A 34 7.83 4.62 9.34
N ILE A 35 7.98 5.34 8.22
CA ILE A 35 6.88 5.93 7.48
C ILE A 35 6.49 4.97 6.35
N PRO A 36 5.26 4.42 6.34
CA PRO A 36 4.80 3.56 5.26
C PRO A 36 4.92 4.26 3.91
N TRP A 37 5.49 3.54 2.95
CA TRP A 37 5.65 4.00 1.58
C TRP A 37 4.67 3.28 0.65
N LEU A 38 3.74 4.01 0.06
CA LEU A 38 2.79 3.48 -0.92
C LEU A 38 2.69 4.51 -2.05
N LEU A 39 3.42 4.25 -3.15
CA LEU A 39 3.60 5.20 -4.26
C LEU A 39 2.27 5.61 -4.88
N GLY A 40 1.39 4.65 -5.16
CA GLY A 40 0.09 4.90 -5.80
C GLY A 40 -1.03 5.23 -4.82
N SER A 41 -0.74 5.92 -3.72
CA SER A 41 -1.73 6.36 -2.73
C SER A 41 -1.80 7.90 -2.67
N THR A 42 -2.05 8.45 -1.50
CA THR A 42 -2.18 9.89 -1.28
C THR A 42 -0.86 10.57 -0.95
N LEU A 43 -0.68 11.77 -1.51
CA LEU A 43 0.39 12.70 -1.13
C LEU A 43 -0.02 13.64 0.01
N ILE A 44 -1.28 13.59 0.44
CA ILE A 44 -1.74 14.40 1.58
C ILE A 44 -1.12 13.89 2.87
N GLN A 45 -0.76 14.80 3.77
CA GLN A 45 -0.37 14.41 5.12
C GLN A 45 -1.63 14.03 5.90
N LEU A 46 -1.67 12.83 6.49
CA LEU A 46 -2.83 12.34 7.25
C LEU A 46 -2.94 12.97 8.65
N LYS A 47 -1.80 13.27 9.29
CA LYS A 47 -1.73 13.75 10.67
C LYS A 47 -2.53 15.03 10.93
N PRO A 48 -2.50 16.06 10.06
CA PRO A 48 -3.34 17.25 10.21
C PRO A 48 -4.85 16.96 10.20
N PHE A 49 -5.28 15.83 9.66
CA PHE A 49 -6.68 15.39 9.62
C PHE A 49 -7.03 14.41 10.74
N GLY A 50 -6.14 14.23 11.73
CA GLY A 50 -6.37 13.31 12.85
C GLY A 50 -6.21 11.83 12.49
N TYR A 51 -5.53 11.53 11.38
CA TYR A 51 -5.24 10.17 10.93
C TYR A 51 -3.75 9.86 11.00
N GLU A 52 -3.45 8.60 11.26
CA GLU A 52 -2.11 8.05 11.20
C GLU A 52 -2.01 6.90 10.22
N LYS A 53 -0.77 6.62 9.81
CA LYS A 53 -0.43 5.50 8.95
C LYS A 53 0.56 4.57 9.62
N ALA A 54 0.35 3.27 9.42
CA ALA A 54 1.25 2.22 9.86
C ALA A 54 1.38 1.15 8.76
N GLU A 55 2.44 0.35 8.82
CA GLU A 55 2.70 -0.73 7.89
C GLU A 55 3.00 -2.00 8.67
N TYR A 56 2.50 -3.13 8.18
CA TYR A 56 2.65 -4.43 8.83
C TYR A 56 3.00 -5.51 7.82
N PHE A 57 3.82 -6.46 8.23
CA PHE A 57 3.84 -7.78 7.60
C PHE A 57 2.92 -8.73 8.36
N VAL A 58 2.14 -9.50 7.61
CA VAL A 58 1.27 -10.55 8.14
C VAL A 58 1.69 -11.86 7.49
N THR A 59 1.86 -12.89 8.31
CA THR A 59 2.19 -14.25 7.88
C THR A 59 1.08 -15.20 8.31
N GLY A 60 1.01 -16.35 7.65
CA GLY A 60 0.11 -17.44 8.02
C GLY A 60 0.08 -18.52 6.97
N THR A 61 -0.79 -19.52 7.18
CA THR A 61 -1.01 -20.61 6.25
C THR A 61 -2.30 -20.35 5.47
N ALA A 62 -2.21 -20.28 4.14
CA ALA A 62 -3.36 -20.22 3.24
C ALA A 62 -3.67 -21.62 2.72
N ARG A 63 -4.95 -21.86 2.42
CA ARG A 63 -5.45 -23.12 1.87
C ARG A 63 -6.09 -22.86 0.52
N SER A 64 -5.69 -23.61 -0.49
CA SER A 64 -6.35 -23.61 -1.80
C SER A 64 -7.63 -24.44 -1.75
N TYR A 65 -8.48 -24.23 -2.75
CA TYR A 65 -9.70 -25.00 -2.93
C TYR A 65 -9.78 -25.49 -4.37
N VAL A 66 -10.16 -26.74 -4.55
CA VAL A 66 -10.28 -27.37 -5.86
C VAL A 66 -11.71 -27.87 -6.07
N SER A 67 -12.19 -27.79 -7.30
CA SER A 67 -13.47 -28.40 -7.68
C SER A 67 -13.21 -29.80 -8.25
N SER A 68 -13.89 -30.81 -7.71
CA SER A 68 -13.88 -32.17 -8.25
C SER A 68 -14.70 -32.32 -9.54
N ASN A 69 -15.52 -31.31 -9.88
CA ASN A 69 -16.33 -31.24 -11.09
C ASN A 69 -15.89 -30.07 -11.98
N PRO A 70 -16.14 -30.11 -13.31
CA PRO A 70 -15.91 -28.95 -14.18
C PRO A 70 -16.66 -27.70 -13.70
N LEU A 71 -15.99 -26.54 -13.73
CA LEU A 71 -16.59 -25.27 -13.32
C LEU A 71 -17.68 -24.84 -14.31
N THR A 72 -18.86 -24.52 -13.78
CA THR A 72 -20.02 -24.06 -14.54
C THR A 72 -20.06 -22.54 -14.64
N LEU A 73 -20.76 -21.99 -15.64
CA LEU A 73 -20.83 -20.54 -15.88
C LEU A 73 -21.68 -19.75 -14.87
N ASP A 74 -22.44 -20.43 -14.01
CA ASP A 74 -23.31 -19.81 -13.01
C ASP A 74 -22.57 -19.38 -11.73
N GLY A 75 -21.29 -19.73 -11.59
CA GLY A 75 -20.44 -19.40 -10.45
C GLY A 75 -20.81 -20.13 -9.16
N LYS A 76 -21.68 -21.14 -9.22
CA LYS A 76 -22.12 -21.92 -8.05
C LYS A 76 -21.38 -23.24 -7.99
N TRP A 77 -20.15 -23.19 -7.52
CA TRP A 77 -19.27 -24.36 -7.49
C TRP A 77 -19.24 -25.01 -6.12
N MET A 78 -19.23 -26.34 -6.13
CA MET A 78 -18.85 -27.12 -4.97
C MET A 78 -17.34 -27.31 -5.02
N VAL A 79 -16.64 -26.85 -3.99
CA VAL A 79 -15.18 -26.95 -3.87
C VAL A 79 -14.80 -27.62 -2.57
N GLU A 80 -13.67 -28.31 -2.59
CA GLU A 80 -13.10 -28.97 -1.43
C GLU A 80 -11.73 -28.34 -1.09
N PRO A 81 -11.38 -28.26 0.21
CA PRO A 81 -10.02 -27.98 0.66
C PRO A 81 -8.96 -28.77 -0.10
N ASP A 82 -7.89 -28.11 -0.49
CA ASP A 82 -6.74 -28.72 -1.15
C ASP A 82 -5.44 -28.32 -0.42
N GLU A 83 -4.35 -28.10 -1.16
CA GLU A 83 -3.04 -27.78 -0.63
C GLU A 83 -3.02 -26.58 0.33
N GLU A 84 -2.10 -26.64 1.29
CA GLU A 84 -1.76 -25.52 2.17
C GLU A 84 -0.40 -24.95 1.82
N ALA A 85 -0.26 -23.63 1.94
CA ALA A 85 1.00 -22.92 1.72
C ALA A 85 1.16 -21.77 2.72
N GLU A 86 2.38 -21.61 3.23
CA GLU A 86 2.74 -20.42 4.00
C GLU A 86 2.74 -19.18 3.11
N PHE A 87 2.23 -18.07 3.61
CA PHE A 87 2.27 -16.78 2.95
C PHE A 87 2.83 -15.71 3.88
N LYS A 88 3.39 -14.68 3.24
CA LYS A 88 3.72 -13.39 3.85
C LYS A 88 3.16 -12.29 2.96
N THR A 89 2.36 -11.40 3.54
CA THR A 89 1.78 -10.25 2.85
C THR A 89 2.02 -8.97 3.64
N ARG A 90 1.88 -7.84 2.96
CA ARG A 90 2.06 -6.50 3.51
C ARG A 90 0.70 -5.82 3.61
N MET A 91 0.53 -5.05 4.69
CA MET A 91 -0.64 -4.21 4.94
C MET A 91 -0.20 -2.78 5.22
N VAL A 92 -0.88 -1.81 4.59
CA VAL A 92 -0.77 -0.39 4.92
C VAL A 92 -2.08 0.05 5.55
N VAL A 93 -2.01 0.56 6.78
CA VAL A 93 -3.18 0.93 7.58
C VAL A 93 -3.25 2.44 7.67
N TYR A 94 -4.39 3.02 7.32
CA TYR A 94 -4.76 4.40 7.63
C TYR A 94 -5.93 4.39 8.61
N ARG A 95 -5.79 5.04 9.76
CA ARG A 95 -6.87 5.04 10.78
C ARG A 95 -6.85 6.32 11.62
N PRO A 96 -7.94 6.64 12.33
CA PRO A 96 -7.94 7.71 13.31
C PRO A 96 -6.82 7.51 14.34
N SER A 97 -6.09 8.59 14.64
CA SER A 97 -5.08 8.62 15.70
C SER A 97 -5.71 8.56 17.10
N ASP A 98 -6.91 9.13 17.25
CA ASP A 98 -7.74 8.98 18.44
C ASP A 98 -8.71 7.81 18.22
N PRO A 99 -8.56 6.67 18.93
CA PRO A 99 -9.44 5.51 18.75
C PRO A 99 -10.92 5.81 19.00
N THR A 100 -11.26 6.85 19.78
CA THR A 100 -12.66 7.24 20.03
C THR A 100 -13.35 7.85 18.81
N LYS A 101 -12.57 8.22 17.78
CA LYS A 101 -13.06 8.72 16.48
C LYS A 101 -13.26 7.63 15.44
N PHE A 102 -12.88 6.38 15.75
CA PHE A 102 -13.13 5.25 14.88
C PHE A 102 -14.62 4.88 14.89
N ASN A 103 -15.21 4.72 13.71
CA ASN A 103 -16.64 4.43 13.55
C ASN A 103 -17.00 2.94 13.64
N GLY A 104 -16.01 2.07 13.87
CA GLY A 104 -16.22 0.62 13.96
C GLY A 104 -16.07 -0.14 12.65
N THR A 105 -15.86 0.54 11.51
CA THR A 105 -15.79 -0.12 10.18
C THR A 105 -14.41 -0.02 9.57
N VAL A 106 -13.88 -1.17 9.16
CA VAL A 106 -12.62 -1.28 8.42
C VAL A 106 -12.92 -1.53 6.94
N ILE A 107 -12.38 -0.71 6.06
CA ILE A 107 -12.37 -0.92 4.61
C ILE A 107 -11.06 -1.61 4.25
N ILE A 108 -11.15 -2.81 3.68
CA ILE A 108 -9.99 -3.55 3.21
C ILE A 108 -9.95 -3.43 1.69
N GLU A 109 -8.88 -2.84 1.17
CA GLU A 109 -8.65 -2.66 -0.25
C GLU A 109 -7.59 -3.64 -0.76
N TRP A 110 -7.96 -4.41 -1.78
CA TRP A 110 -6.99 -5.12 -2.60
C TRP A 110 -6.30 -4.10 -3.49
N LEU A 111 -5.00 -3.87 -3.27
CA LEU A 111 -4.24 -2.88 -4.03
C LEU A 111 -4.16 -3.23 -5.53
N ASN A 112 -4.51 -2.25 -6.38
CA ASN A 112 -4.40 -2.35 -7.82
C ASN A 112 -2.92 -2.42 -8.23
N VAL A 113 -2.59 -3.28 -9.19
CA VAL A 113 -1.22 -3.48 -9.71
C VAL A 113 -1.10 -3.27 -11.21
N SER A 114 -2.16 -2.81 -11.88
CA SER A 114 -2.20 -2.66 -13.34
C SER A 114 -1.16 -1.65 -13.86
N GLY A 115 -0.76 -0.68 -13.04
CA GLY A 115 0.31 0.27 -13.33
C GLY A 115 1.73 -0.24 -12.99
N GLY A 116 1.88 -1.53 -12.68
CA GLY A 116 3.16 -2.14 -12.34
C GLY A 116 3.72 -1.85 -10.95
N THR A 117 2.95 -1.15 -10.14
CA THR A 117 3.20 -0.90 -8.72
C THR A 117 1.88 -0.90 -7.98
N GLU A 118 1.92 -0.96 -6.65
CA GLU A 118 0.72 -0.90 -5.82
C GLU A 118 0.09 0.49 -5.84
N ALA A 119 -1.20 0.52 -6.16
CA ALA A 119 -2.03 1.72 -6.13
C ALA A 119 -3.32 1.49 -5.33
N SER A 120 -3.63 2.44 -4.45
CA SER A 120 -4.86 2.43 -3.66
C SER A 120 -5.94 3.27 -4.35
N SER A 121 -6.54 2.72 -5.40
CA SER A 121 -7.53 3.40 -6.23
C SER A 121 -8.75 3.80 -5.42
N GLU A 122 -9.27 2.91 -4.57
CA GLU A 122 -10.43 3.20 -3.73
C GLU A 122 -10.09 4.26 -2.68
N TRP A 123 -8.93 4.19 -2.03
CA TRP A 123 -8.50 5.26 -1.12
C TRP A 123 -8.41 6.62 -1.83
N ILE A 124 -7.75 6.70 -2.98
CA ILE A 124 -7.58 7.96 -3.71
C ILE A 124 -8.95 8.61 -3.99
N MET A 125 -9.95 7.81 -4.36
CA MET A 125 -11.30 8.31 -4.64
C MET A 125 -12.11 8.62 -3.39
N ALA A 126 -12.02 7.80 -2.34
CA ALA A 126 -12.95 7.83 -1.20
C ALA A 126 -12.38 8.49 0.07
N HIS A 127 -11.07 8.79 0.15
CA HIS A 127 -10.40 9.20 1.39
C HIS A 127 -11.08 10.37 2.13
N THR A 128 -11.67 11.32 1.40
CA THR A 128 -12.37 12.46 2.02
C THR A 128 -13.52 11.98 2.89
N GLU A 129 -14.33 11.04 2.38
CA GLU A 129 -15.43 10.45 3.14
C GLU A 129 -14.95 9.51 4.22
N LEU A 130 -14.00 8.64 3.88
CA LEU A 130 -13.43 7.68 4.82
C LEU A 130 -12.88 8.39 6.06
N MET A 131 -12.13 9.49 5.85
CA MET A 131 -11.58 10.28 6.94
C MET A 131 -12.67 11.03 7.73
N ARG A 132 -13.57 11.72 7.04
CA ARG A 132 -14.65 12.51 7.66
C ARG A 132 -15.55 11.66 8.55
N SER A 133 -15.84 10.43 8.15
CA SER A 133 -16.75 9.52 8.85
C SER A 133 -16.05 8.56 9.81
N GLY A 134 -14.72 8.63 9.96
CA GLY A 134 -14.00 7.88 10.99
C GLY A 134 -13.68 6.42 10.63
N TYR A 135 -13.59 6.07 9.35
CA TYR A 135 -13.24 4.71 8.93
C TYR A 135 -11.77 4.39 9.17
N ALA A 136 -11.45 3.12 9.39
CA ALA A 136 -10.10 2.62 9.17
C ALA A 136 -10.03 2.04 7.75
N TRP A 137 -8.90 2.24 7.08
CA TRP A 137 -8.63 1.68 5.75
C TRP A 137 -7.36 0.85 5.81
N ILE A 138 -7.36 -0.30 5.14
CA ILE A 138 -6.22 -1.21 5.05
C ILE A 138 -6.02 -1.58 3.58
N GLY A 139 -4.91 -1.14 2.99
CA GLY A 139 -4.44 -1.66 1.70
C GLY A 139 -3.66 -2.95 1.89
N VAL A 140 -4.00 -4.00 1.14
CA VAL A 140 -3.38 -5.32 1.22
C VAL A 140 -2.67 -5.68 -0.09
N SER A 141 -1.41 -6.11 0.04
CA SER A 141 -0.61 -6.66 -1.04
C SER A 141 -1.05 -8.08 -1.40
N ALA A 142 -2.10 -8.22 -2.19
CA ALA A 142 -2.68 -9.52 -2.55
C ALA A 142 -2.17 -10.09 -3.89
N GLN A 143 -1.36 -9.35 -4.65
CA GLN A 143 -0.76 -9.81 -5.90
C GLN A 143 0.76 -9.68 -5.86
N LYS A 144 1.45 -10.75 -6.28
CA LYS A 144 2.92 -10.79 -6.38
C LYS A 144 3.47 -9.65 -7.25
N SER A 145 2.78 -9.28 -8.32
CA SER A 145 3.20 -8.20 -9.23
C SER A 145 3.32 -6.84 -8.54
N GLY A 146 2.52 -6.57 -7.51
CA GLY A 146 2.60 -5.33 -6.72
C GLY A 146 3.83 -5.29 -5.82
N ILE A 147 4.24 -6.46 -5.31
CA ILE A 147 5.39 -6.62 -4.41
C ILE A 147 6.70 -6.60 -5.21
N ASP A 148 6.75 -7.34 -6.32
CA ASP A 148 7.95 -7.48 -7.14
C ASP A 148 8.22 -6.26 -8.04
N GLY A 149 7.18 -5.46 -8.36
CA GLY A 149 7.31 -4.21 -9.11
C GLY A 149 7.59 -4.36 -10.61
N ASN A 150 6.97 -5.32 -11.30
CA ASN A 150 7.33 -5.72 -12.68
C ASN A 150 6.29 -5.39 -13.77
N GLY A 151 5.45 -4.36 -13.64
CA GLY A 151 4.43 -4.07 -14.67
C GLY A 151 4.89 -3.34 -15.93
N VAL A 152 6.18 -3.42 -16.26
CA VAL A 152 6.67 -3.17 -17.63
C VAL A 152 7.63 -4.31 -17.98
N GLN A 153 7.15 -5.28 -18.75
CA GLN A 153 7.99 -6.05 -19.67
C GLN A 153 7.72 -5.54 -21.07
#